data_AF-A0A6G6Z1G1-F1
#
_entry.id   AF-A0A6G6Z1G1-F1
#
_cell.length_a   1.000
_cell.length_b   1.000
_cell.length_c   1.000
_cell.angle_alpha   90.00
_cell.angle_beta   90.00
_cell.angle_gamma   90.00
#
_symmetry.space_group_name_H-M   'P 1'
#
loop_
_entity.id
_entity.type
_entity.pdbx_description
1 polymer ?
#
loop_
_entity_poly.entity_id
_entity_poly.type
_entity_poly.pdbx_seq_one_letter_code
_entity_poly.pdbx_strand_id
1 'polypeptide(L)'
;MAAVQPPVRAIACPCLILRKASWPIGFDWVWLDKVYGSKRRIPKLDNRSIECDRPVADLIAEGIRDRSPFVRKIVADAMIVVRSQMDDEAPLVARLVDDPNPAVRSRADFMLRHPPPQKAL
;
A
#
# COMPACT_ATOMS: atom_id res chain seq x y z
N MET A 1 7.91 -2.76 -14.33
CA MET A 1 7.74 -1.31 -14.11
C MET A 1 9.06 -0.61 -14.43
N ALA A 2 9.07 0.22 -15.47
CA ALA A 2 10.31 0.70 -16.10
C ALA A 2 10.65 2.17 -15.80
N ALA A 3 9.88 2.87 -14.96
CA ALA A 3 10.16 4.28 -14.65
C ALA A 3 11.47 4.42 -13.88
N VAL A 4 12.35 5.32 -14.32
CA VAL A 4 13.68 5.55 -13.74
C VAL A 4 13.56 6.07 -12.30
N GLN A 5 12.64 7.01 -12.08
CA GLN A 5 12.48 7.71 -10.80
C GLN A 5 11.70 6.86 -9.77
N PRO A 6 12.29 6.53 -8.60
CA PRO A 6 11.59 5.77 -7.56
C PRO A 6 10.27 6.39 -7.09
N PRO A 7 10.13 7.72 -6.92
CA PRO A 7 8.85 8.31 -6.53
C PRO A 7 7.71 8.01 -7.51
N VAL A 8 8.00 8.00 -8.82
CA VAL A 8 7.01 7.67 -9.85
C VAL A 8 6.56 6.21 -9.71
N ARG A 9 7.50 5.28 -9.47
CA ARG A 9 7.17 3.87 -9.21
C ARG A 9 6.37 3.71 -7.92
N ALA A 10 6.73 4.43 -6.85
CA ALA A 10 6.02 4.40 -5.58
C ALA A 10 4.58 4.90 -5.68
N ILE A 11 4.27 5.79 -6.64
CA ILE A 11 2.89 6.21 -6.93
C ILE A 11 2.18 5.16 -7.81
N ALA A 12 2.86 4.71 -8.88
CA ALA A 12 2.26 3.79 -9.85
C ALA A 12 1.93 2.42 -9.25
N CYS A 13 2.80 1.87 -8.39
CA CYS A 13 2.62 0.55 -7.79
C CYS A 13 1.29 0.43 -7.01
N PRO A 14 0.99 1.27 -6.01
CA PRO A 14 -0.29 1.24 -5.33
C PRO A 14 -1.47 1.48 -6.26
N CYS A 15 -1.37 2.39 -7.24
CA CYS A 15 -2.47 2.64 -8.16
C CYS A 15 -2.86 1.39 -8.95
N LEU A 16 -1.86 0.61 -9.41
CA LEU A 16 -2.08 -0.62 -10.15
C LEU A 16 -2.54 -1.77 -9.24
N ILE A 17 -1.97 -1.90 -8.05
CA ILE A 17 -2.34 -2.93 -7.07
C ILE A 17 -3.78 -2.71 -6.56
N LEU A 18 -4.13 -1.47 -6.22
CA LEU A 18 -5.44 -1.09 -5.68
C LEU A 18 -6.50 -0.85 -6.77
N ARG A 19 -6.14 -0.96 -8.06
CA ARG A 19 -7.02 -0.64 -9.21
C ARG A 19 -7.62 0.76 -9.12
N LYS A 20 -6.89 1.71 -8.54
CA LYS A 20 -7.42 3.03 -8.18
C LYS A 20 -6.32 4.09 -8.16
N ALA A 21 -6.47 5.10 -9.00
CA ALA A 21 -5.74 6.36 -8.87
C ALA A 21 -6.48 7.27 -7.87
N SER A 22 -5.73 7.97 -7.02
CA SER A 22 -6.30 9.00 -6.14
C SER A 22 -5.44 10.26 -6.19
N TRP A 23 -6.08 11.44 -6.21
CA TRP A 23 -5.40 12.73 -6.25
C TRP A 23 -6.13 13.77 -5.38
N PRO A 24 -5.42 14.77 -4.85
CA PRO A 24 -6.05 15.83 -4.07
C PRO A 24 -6.88 16.74 -4.97
N ILE A 25 -8.12 17.03 -4.56
CA ILE A 25 -9.02 18.00 -5.22
C ILE A 25 -9.27 19.25 -4.36
N GLY A 26 -8.68 19.31 -3.17
CA GLY A 26 -8.89 20.40 -2.23
C GLY A 26 -8.53 19.97 -0.82
N PHE A 27 -9.10 20.66 0.16
CA PHE A 27 -8.85 20.38 1.57
C PHE A 27 -10.14 20.50 2.37
N ASP A 28 -10.31 19.57 3.30
CA ASP A 28 -11.37 19.60 4.31
C ASP A 28 -10.77 19.90 5.69
N TRP A 29 -11.63 20.32 6.61
CA TRP A 29 -11.29 20.48 8.02
C TRP A 29 -11.91 19.36 8.84
N VAL A 30 -11.07 18.60 9.54
CA VAL A 30 -11.53 17.62 10.52
C VAL A 30 -11.23 18.14 11.92
N TRP A 31 -12.26 18.17 12.75
CA TRP A 31 -12.13 18.47 14.17
C TRP A 31 -11.34 17.34 14.84
N LEU A 32 -10.22 17.69 15.46
CA LEU A 32 -9.47 16.77 16.31
C LEU A 32 -10.05 16.79 17.73
N ASP A 33 -10.39 17.98 18.21
CA ASP A 33 -11.04 18.18 19.48
C ASP A 33 -11.95 19.41 19.39
N LYS A 34 -13.26 19.18 19.54
CA LYS A 34 -14.26 20.26 19.47
C LYS A 34 -14.23 21.15 20.70
N VAL A 35 -13.86 20.62 21.87
CA VAL A 35 -13.84 21.33 23.15
C VAL A 35 -12.72 22.36 23.16
N TYR A 36 -11.54 21.99 22.67
CA TYR A 36 -10.39 22.92 22.57
C TYR A 36 -10.32 23.69 21.24
N GLY A 37 -11.36 23.63 20.40
CA GLY A 37 -11.37 24.31 19.10
C GLY A 37 -10.28 23.82 18.13
N SER A 38 -9.74 22.62 18.34
CA SER A 38 -8.63 22.07 17.54
C SER A 38 -9.15 21.41 16.27
N LYS A 39 -8.75 21.95 15.12
CA LYS A 39 -9.05 21.40 13.80
C LYS A 39 -7.78 21.18 12.97
N ARG A 40 -7.77 20.12 12.18
CA ARG A 40 -6.69 19.79 11.25
C ARG A 40 -7.19 19.85 9.82
N ARG A 41 -6.41 20.52 8.97
CA ARG A 41 -6.63 20.54 7.53
C ARG A 41 -6.15 19.23 6.94
N ILE A 42 -7.02 18.51 6.25
CA ILE A 42 -6.71 17.25 5.56
C ILE A 42 -6.95 17.38 4.06
N PRO A 43 -6.14 16.73 3.20
CA PRO A 43 -6.39 16.74 1.77
C PRO A 43 -7.69 15.97 1.47
N LYS A 44 -8.58 16.59 0.70
CA LYS A 44 -9.73 15.91 0.12
C LYS A 44 -9.26 15.17 -1.13
N LEU A 45 -9.41 13.85 -1.15
CA LEU A 45 -8.97 13.01 -2.26
C LEU A 45 -10.16 12.63 -3.13
N ASP A 46 -9.99 12.79 -4.43
CA ASP A 46 -10.84 12.16 -5.44
C ASP A 46 -10.15 10.94 -6.03
N ASN A 47 -10.90 10.08 -6.72
CA ASN A 47 -10.37 8.83 -7.21
C ASN A 47 -11.00 8.35 -8.52
N ARG A 48 -10.22 7.59 -9.27
CA ARG A 48 -10.65 6.93 -10.52
C ARG A 48 -10.19 5.47 -10.52
N SER A 49 -11.07 4.58 -10.95
CA SER A 49 -10.73 3.17 -11.17
C SER A 49 -9.74 3.00 -12.33
N ILE A 50 -8.82 2.06 -12.17
CA ILE A 50 -7.85 1.66 -13.19
C ILE A 50 -8.07 0.19 -13.51
N GLU A 51 -8.38 -0.09 -14.77
CA GLU A 51 -8.39 -1.44 -15.31
C GLU A 51 -6.96 -1.83 -15.71
N CYS A 52 -6.55 -3.04 -15.35
CA CYS A 52 -5.29 -3.60 -15.82
C CYS A 52 -5.35 -5.13 -15.73
N ASP A 53 -4.90 -5.80 -16.77
CA ASP A 53 -5.10 -7.25 -16.91
C ASP A 53 -4.12 -8.08 -16.07
N ARG A 54 -3.06 -7.45 -15.54
CA ARG A 54 -2.05 -8.16 -14.75
C ARG A 54 -2.60 -8.60 -13.39
N PRO A 55 -2.35 -9.83 -12.94
CA PRO A 55 -2.70 -10.27 -11.61
C PRO A 55 -2.11 -9.37 -10.51
N VAL A 56 -2.88 -9.12 -9.46
CA VAL A 56 -2.43 -8.29 -8.32
C VAL A 56 -1.21 -8.91 -7.63
N ALA A 57 -1.18 -10.24 -7.50
CA ALA A 57 -0.04 -10.96 -6.91
C ALA A 57 1.27 -10.69 -7.67
N ASP A 58 1.24 -10.67 -9.01
CA ASP A 58 2.43 -10.41 -9.83
C ASP A 58 2.94 -8.98 -9.64
N LEU A 59 2.03 -8.01 -9.57
CA LEU A 59 2.38 -6.60 -9.32
C LEU A 59 3.03 -6.41 -7.95
N ILE A 60 2.52 -7.10 -6.92
CA ILE A 60 3.09 -7.08 -5.57
C ILE A 60 4.47 -7.76 -5.57
N ALA A 61 4.58 -8.96 -6.15
CA ALA A 61 5.84 -9.70 -6.21
C ALA A 61 6.93 -8.96 -6.99
N GLU A 62 6.56 -8.21 -8.03
CA GLU A 62 7.46 -7.29 -8.73
C GLU A 62 7.86 -6.11 -7.82
N GLY A 63 6.89 -5.45 -7.19
CA GLY A 63 7.14 -4.27 -6.35
C GLY A 63 7.95 -4.55 -5.08
N ILE A 64 7.79 -5.71 -4.45
CA ILE A 64 8.60 -6.15 -3.30
C ILE A 64 10.06 -6.43 -3.71
N ARG A 65 10.34 -6.63 -5.00
CA ARG A 65 11.71 -6.77 -5.52
C ARG A 65 12.32 -5.44 -6.00
N ASP A 66 11.63 -4.31 -5.83
CA ASP A 66 12.15 -3.01 -6.25
C ASP A 66 13.46 -2.67 -5.53
N ARG A 67 14.37 -2.03 -6.26
CA ARG A 67 15.68 -1.60 -5.76
C ARG A 67 15.54 -0.59 -4.62
N SER A 68 14.52 0.26 -4.66
CA SER A 68 14.28 1.30 -3.67
C SER A 68 13.50 0.74 -2.47
N PRO A 69 14.03 0.86 -1.23
CA PRO A 69 13.28 0.46 -0.04
C PRO A 69 12.00 1.28 0.15
N PHE A 70 11.98 2.52 -0.35
CA PHE A 70 10.78 3.36 -0.32
C PHE A 70 9.64 2.75 -1.15
N VAL A 71 9.94 2.29 -2.36
CA VAL A 71 8.95 1.62 -3.21
C VAL A 71 8.49 0.31 -2.57
N ARG A 72 9.42 -0.52 -2.07
CA ARG A 72 9.06 -1.79 -1.40
C ARG A 72 8.14 -1.58 -0.20
N LYS A 73 8.41 -0.57 0.63
CA LYS A 73 7.55 -0.21 1.77
C LYS A 73 6.14 0.17 1.30
N ILE A 74 6.04 1.02 0.27
CA ILE A 74 4.75 1.47 -0.25
C ILE A 74 3.96 0.32 -0.89
N VAL A 75 4.65 -0.61 -1.55
CA VAL A 75 4.05 -1.85 -2.07
C VAL A 75 3.57 -2.74 -0.93
N ALA A 76 4.34 -2.88 0.15
CA ALA A 76 3.93 -3.62 1.34
C ALA A 76 2.70 -2.97 1.99
N ASP A 77 2.62 -1.64 2.04
CA ASP A 77 1.42 -0.92 2.50
C ASP A 77 0.20 -1.23 1.62
N ALA A 78 0.35 -1.28 0.29
CA ALA A 78 -0.73 -1.67 -0.61
C ALA A 78 -1.12 -3.14 -0.43
N MET A 79 -0.16 -4.04 -0.21
CA MET A 79 -0.39 -5.45 0.08
C MET A 79 -1.23 -5.64 1.34
N ILE A 80 -1.00 -4.86 2.40
CA ILE A 80 -1.84 -4.90 3.63
C ILE A 80 -3.32 -4.70 3.29
N VAL A 81 -3.63 -3.83 2.34
CA VAL A 81 -5.01 -3.49 1.95
C VAL A 81 -5.66 -4.61 1.13
N VAL A 82 -4.91 -5.26 0.24
CA VAL A 82 -5.48 -6.24 -0.71
C VAL A 82 -5.29 -7.70 -0.29
N ARG A 83 -4.56 -7.98 0.80
CA ARG A 83 -4.21 -9.36 1.20
C ARG A 83 -5.39 -10.31 1.42
N SER A 84 -6.58 -9.82 1.78
CA SER A 84 -7.78 -10.65 1.89
C SER A 84 -8.23 -11.25 0.55
N GLN A 85 -7.77 -10.68 -0.57
CA GLN A 85 -8.06 -11.13 -1.92
C GLN A 85 -6.99 -12.07 -2.47
N MET A 86 -5.87 -12.25 -1.75
CA MET A 86 -4.77 -13.12 -2.17
C MET A 86 -5.04 -14.56 -1.73
N ASP A 87 -4.51 -15.51 -2.50
CA ASP A 87 -4.65 -16.95 -2.20
C ASP A 87 -3.56 -17.41 -1.22
N ASP A 88 -2.30 -17.04 -1.47
CA ASP A 88 -1.19 -17.26 -0.55
C ASP A 88 -0.26 -16.04 -0.53
N GLU A 89 -0.14 -15.43 0.66
CA GLU A 89 0.74 -14.29 0.89
C GLU A 89 2.03 -14.67 1.64
N ALA A 90 2.12 -15.88 2.19
CA ALA A 90 3.22 -16.32 3.02
C ALA A 90 4.62 -16.13 2.40
N PRO A 91 4.87 -16.49 1.13
CA PRO A 91 6.20 -16.30 0.53
C PRO A 91 6.57 -14.82 0.37
N LEU A 92 5.59 -13.95 0.16
CA LEU A 92 5.82 -12.51 0.03
C LEU A 92 6.09 -11.88 1.40
N VAL A 93 5.37 -12.30 2.44
CA VAL A 93 5.60 -11.86 3.82
C VAL A 93 6.99 -12.29 4.30
N ALA A 94 7.38 -13.56 4.07
CA ALA A 94 8.70 -14.06 4.45
C ALA A 94 9.82 -13.20 3.83
N ARG A 95 9.67 -12.83 2.55
CA ARG A 95 10.61 -11.94 1.88
C ARG A 95 10.69 -10.54 2.51
N LEU A 96 9.57 -10.00 2.99
CA LEU A 96 9.52 -8.71 3.65
C LEU A 96 10.13 -8.74 5.07
N VAL A 97 10.05 -9.88 5.77
CA VAL A 97 10.70 -10.09 7.07
C VAL A 97 12.23 -10.00 6.92
N ASP A 98 12.78 -10.57 5.85
CA ASP A 98 14.22 -10.56 5.58
C ASP A 98 14.72 -9.28 4.89
N ASP A 99 13.86 -8.26 4.72
CA ASP A 99 14.25 -7.02 4.04
C ASP A 99 15.34 -6.27 4.83
N PRO A 100 16.39 -5.73 4.19
CA PRO A 100 17.42 -4.97 4.89
C PRO A 100 16.87 -3.69 5.55
N ASN A 101 15.78 -3.11 5.03
CA ASN A 101 15.24 -1.86 5.54
C ASN A 101 14.23 -2.10 6.69
N PRO A 102 14.42 -1.49 7.87
CA PRO A 102 13.54 -1.69 9.02
C PRO A 102 12.10 -1.21 8.80
N ALA A 103 11.89 -0.17 7.98
CA ALA A 103 10.54 0.31 7.69
C ALA A 103 9.74 -0.68 6.83
N VAL A 104 10.42 -1.49 6.02
CA VAL A 104 9.79 -2.58 5.25
C VAL A 104 9.48 -3.75 6.18
N ARG A 105 10.43 -4.18 7.01
CA ARG A 105 10.21 -5.25 8.02
C ARG A 105 9.05 -4.94 8.95
N SER A 106 8.91 -3.69 9.38
CA SER A 106 7.78 -3.25 10.21
C SER A 106 6.40 -3.53 9.58
N ARG A 107 6.29 -3.53 8.24
CA ARG A 107 5.05 -3.92 7.55
C ARG A 107 4.83 -5.41 7.56
N ALA A 108 5.88 -6.21 7.43
CA ALA A 108 5.80 -7.66 7.62
C ALA A 108 5.36 -8.00 9.05
N ASP A 109 5.95 -7.36 10.06
CA ASP A 109 5.57 -7.54 11.47
C ASP A 109 4.11 -7.16 11.73
N PHE A 110 3.60 -6.13 11.05
CA PHE A 110 2.18 -5.79 11.10
C PHE A 110 1.33 -6.93 10.51
N MET A 111 1.70 -7.45 9.34
CA MET A 111 0.95 -8.53 8.68
C MET A 111 0.92 -9.82 9.50
N LEU A 112 2.03 -10.16 10.16
CA LEU A 112 2.14 -11.33 11.03
C LEU A 112 1.27 -11.21 12.29
N ARG A 113 1.19 -10.01 12.88
CA ARG A 113 0.35 -9.76 14.06
C ARG A 113 -1.15 -9.67 13.74
N HIS A 114 -1.49 -9.41 12.49
CA HIS A 114 -2.88 -9.22 12.05
C HIS A 114 -3.14 -10.13 10.83
N PRO A 115 -3.25 -11.46 10.99
CA PRO A 115 -3.54 -12.36 9.87
C PRO A 115 -4.86 -11.97 9.17
N PRO A 116 -4.99 -12.22 7.86
CA PRO A 116 -6.22 -11.90 7.15
C PRO A 116 -7.37 -12.71 7.76
N PRO A 117 -8.61 -12.17 7.80
CA PRO A 117 -9.76 -12.95 8.22
C PRO A 117 -9.89 -14.19 7.32
N GLN A 118 -10.02 -15.38 7.92
CA GLN A 118 -10.24 -16.63 7.18
C GLN A 118 -11.44 -16.46 6.26
N LYS A 119 -11.26 -16.73 4.95
CA LYS A 119 -12.38 -16.82 4.01
C LYS A 119 -13.28 -17.96 4.52
N ALA A 120 -14.52 -17.66 4.90
CA ALA A 120 -15.50 -18.68 5.24
C ALA A 120 -15.67 -19.59 4.01
N LEU A 121 -15.45 -20.90 4.21
CA LEU A 121 -15.64 -21.96 3.22
C LEU A 121 -17.09 -22.03 2.75
#